data_AF-A0A1G8DEM9-F1
#
_entry.id   AF-A0A1G8DEM9-F1
#
_cell.length_a   1.000
_cell.length_b   1.000
_cell.length_c   1.000
_cell.angle_alpha   90.00
_cell.angle_beta   90.00
_cell.angle_gamma   90.00
#
_symmetry.space_group_name_H-M   'P 1'
#
loop_
_entity.id
_entity.type
_entity.pdbx_description
1 polymer ?
#
loop_
_entity_poly.entity_id
_entity_poly.type
_entity_poly.pdbx_seq_one_letter_code
_entity_poly.pdbx_strand_id
1 'polypeptide(L)' 'MKTKDEIAQWCVDFIATTFEIDPVEVERDAEFQSFGFDSTALVSFSAEIEEWLGHEIHPSALFEHPTIDSLSAFVVEQYK' A
#
# COMPACT_ATOMS: atom_id res chain seq x y z
N MET A 1 13.55 9.24 5.86
CA MET A 1 12.60 8.12 5.92
C MET A 1 11.19 8.68 5.93
N LYS A 2 10.26 8.04 5.22
CA LYS A 2 8.85 8.45 5.16
C LYS A 2 8.13 8.10 6.46
N THR A 3 7.19 8.94 6.87
CA THR A 3 6.31 8.68 8.02
C THR A 3 5.19 7.70 7.65
N LYS A 4 4.53 7.12 8.66
CA LYS A 4 3.39 6.22 8.46
C LYS A 4 2.30 6.89 7.63
N ASP A 5 2.00 8.16 7.91
CA ASP A 5 0.94 8.89 7.20
C ASP A 5 1.34 9.23 5.75
N GLU A 6 2.62 9.56 5.48
CA GLU A 6 3.10 9.74 4.10
C GLU A 6 2.96 8.46 3.27
N ILE A 7 3.27 7.31 3.86
CA ILE A 7 3.14 6.00 3.20
C ILE A 7 1.67 5.67 2.97
N ALA A 8 0.84 5.87 4.00
CA ALA A 8 -0.60 5.62 3.90
C ALA A 8 -1.25 6.51 2.82
N GLN A 9 -0.87 7.79 2.75
CA GLN A 9 -1.39 8.70 1.75
C GLN A 9 -0.94 8.30 0.34
N TRP A 10 0.31 7.89 0.16
CA TRP A 10 0.78 7.38 -1.12
C TRP A 10 -0.01 6.14 -1.57
N CYS A 11 -0.28 5.20 -0.65
CA CYS A 11 -1.12 4.05 -0.95
C CYS A 11 -2.53 4.48 -1.37
N VAL A 12 -3.15 5.43 -0.65
CA VAL A 12 -4.47 5.96 -1.01
C VAL A 12 -4.48 6.54 -2.42
N ASP A 13 -3.49 7.39 -2.76
CA ASP A 13 -3.39 8.03 -4.06
C ASP A 13 -3.16 7.00 -5.19
N PHE A 14 -2.34 5.98 -4.93
CA PHE A 14 -2.11 4.88 -5.85
C PHE A 14 -3.40 4.11 -6.14
N ILE A 15 -4.10 3.69 -5.09
CA ILE A 15 -5.33 2.88 -5.20
C ILE A 15 -6.44 3.69 -5.89
N ALA A 16 -6.62 4.94 -5.49
CA ALA A 16 -7.59 5.85 -6.13
C ALA A 16 -7.32 5.98 -7.63
N THR A 17 -6.06 6.13 -8.02
CA THR A 17 -5.65 6.22 -9.43
C THR A 17 -5.83 4.90 -10.18
N THR A 18 -5.44 3.77 -9.57
CA THR A 18 -5.50 2.44 -10.22
C THR A 18 -6.92 1.95 -10.43
N PHE A 19 -7.82 2.18 -9.46
CA PHE A 19 -9.20 1.69 -9.50
C PHE A 19 -10.21 2.75 -9.92
N GLU A 20 -9.76 3.96 -10.28
CA GLU A 20 -10.60 5.08 -10.67
C GLU A 20 -11.68 5.42 -9.62
N ILE A 21 -11.33 5.26 -8.34
CA ILE A 21 -12.18 5.61 -7.20
C ILE A 21 -11.72 6.92 -6.57
N ASP A 22 -12.63 7.64 -5.92
CA ASP A 22 -12.28 8.88 -5.25
C ASP A 22 -11.35 8.58 -4.04
N PRO A 23 -10.23 9.30 -3.84
CA PRO A 23 -9.37 9.14 -2.67
C PRO A 23 -10.11 9.18 -1.33
N VAL A 24 -11.23 9.91 -1.21
CA VAL A 24 -12.03 9.92 0.03
C VAL A 24 -12.74 8.60 0.30
N GLU A 25 -13.00 7.80 -0.74
CA GLU A 25 -13.64 6.48 -0.63
C GLU A 25 -12.63 5.37 -0.33
N VAL A 26 -11.33 5.65 -0.35
CA VAL A 26 -10.29 4.67 -0.01
C VAL A 26 -10.17 4.52 1.51
N GLU A 27 -10.79 3.47 2.04
CA GLU A 27 -10.72 3.13 3.46
C GLU A 27 -9.35 2.54 3.84
N ARG A 28 -8.61 3.22 4.74
CA ARG A 28 -7.25 2.79 5.14
C ARG A 28 -7.20 1.45 5.89
N ASP A 29 -8.31 1.07 6.54
CA ASP A 29 -8.45 -0.20 7.28
C ASP A 29 -9.06 -1.32 6.43
N ALA A 30 -9.50 -1.03 5.20
CA ALA A 30 -10.03 -2.05 4.32
C ALA A 30 -8.91 -2.88 3.69
N GLU A 31 -9.21 -4.15 3.41
CA GLU A 31 -8.28 -5.05 2.76
C GLU A 31 -8.07 -4.66 1.30
N PHE A 32 -6.84 -4.79 0.78
CA PHE A 32 -6.53 -4.50 -0.63
C PHE A 32 -7.46 -5.23 -1.60
N GLN A 33 -7.81 -6.48 -1.30
CA GLN A 33 -8.74 -7.28 -2.12
C GLN A 33 -10.13 -6.65 -2.26
N SER A 34 -10.58 -5.86 -1.27
CA SER A 34 -11.87 -5.17 -1.32
C SER A 34 -11.91 -4.06 -2.37
N PHE A 35 -10.75 -3.48 -2.73
CA PHE A 35 -10.64 -2.49 -3.80
C PHE A 35 -10.54 -3.12 -5.19
N GLY A 36 -10.42 -4.46 -5.28
CA GLY A 36 -10.27 -5.17 -6.55
C GLY A 36 -8.83 -5.58 -6.88
N PHE A 37 -7.90 -5.51 -5.92
CA PHE A 37 -6.57 -6.09 -6.09
C PHE A 37 -6.64 -7.60 -6.29
N ASP A 38 -6.12 -8.05 -7.41
CA ASP A 38 -5.77 -9.46 -7.65
C ASP A 38 -4.27 -9.71 -7.41
N SER A 39 -3.83 -10.97 -7.58
CA SER A 39 -2.43 -11.35 -7.39
C SER A 39 -1.45 -10.58 -8.28
N THR A 40 -1.87 -10.15 -9.48
CA THR A 40 -1.02 -9.40 -10.40
C THR A 40 -0.93 -7.93 -9.96
N ALA A 41 -2.08 -7.34 -9.60
CA ALA A 41 -2.14 -5.98 -9.10
C ALA A 41 -1.33 -5.80 -7.81
N LEU A 42 -1.33 -6.80 -6.91
CA LEU A 42 -0.52 -6.76 -5.69
C LEU A 42 0.98 -6.76 -5.97
N VAL A 43 1.43 -7.53 -6.97
CA VAL A 43 2.85 -7.56 -7.38
C VAL A 43 3.25 -6.22 -8.01
N SER A 44 2.39 -5.63 -8.84
CA SER A 44 2.64 -4.29 -9.38
C SER A 44 2.69 -3.24 -8.27
N PHE A 45 1.76 -3.28 -7.32
CA PHE A 45 1.74 -2.34 -6.21
C PHE A 45 2.96 -2.47 -5.29
N SER A 46 3.42 -3.70 -5.01
CA SER A 46 4.65 -3.90 -4.24
C SER A 46 5.89 -3.35 -4.95
N ALA A 47 5.94 -3.44 -6.29
CA ALA A 47 7.05 -2.87 -7.07
C ALA A 47 7.02 -1.33 -7.06
N GLU A 48 5.84 -0.72 -7.20
CA GLU A 48 5.67 0.73 -7.22
C GLU A 48 5.99 1.37 -5.86
N ILE A 49 5.56 0.73 -4.75
CA ILE A 49 5.86 1.23 -3.41
C ILE A 49 7.35 1.05 -3.07
N GLU A 50 7.96 -0.04 -3.55
CA GLU A 50 9.41 -0.27 -3.42
C GLU A 50 10.21 0.81 -4.13
N GLU A 51 9.85 1.16 -5.38
CA GLU A 51 10.50 2.23 -6.13
C GLU A 51 10.34 3.58 -5.41
N TRP A 52 9.14 3.88 -4.93
CA TRP A 52 8.86 5.14 -4.23
C TRP A 52 9.58 5.26 -2.89
N LEU A 53 9.69 4.16 -2.13
CA LEU A 53 10.39 4.10 -0.85
C LEU A 53 11.91 4.02 -1.00
N GLY A 54 12.40 3.46 -2.12
CA GLY A 54 13.81 3.10 -2.29
C GLY A 54 14.25 1.92 -1.43
N HIS A 55 13.30 1.06 -1.02
CA HIS A 55 13.51 -0.10 -0.15
C HIS A 55 12.74 -1.30 -0.66
N GLU A 56 13.34 -2.49 -0.61
CA GLU A 56 12.73 -3.73 -1.12
C GLU A 56 11.45 -4.08 -0.35
N ILE A 57 10.30 -4.16 -1.03
CA ILE A 57 9.01 -4.54 -0.43
C ILE A 57 8.50 -5.79 -1.14
N HIS A 58 8.59 -6.93 -0.47
CA HIS A 58 8.09 -8.19 -1.03
C HIS A 58 6.55 -8.20 -1.09
N PRO A 59 5.96 -8.81 -2.15
CA PRO A 59 4.52 -9.04 -2.22
C PRO A 59 3.95 -9.76 -1.01
N SER A 60 4.73 -10.62 -0.33
CA SER A 60 4.31 -11.32 0.89
C SER A 60 3.91 -10.37 2.01
N ALA A 61 4.56 -9.20 2.12
CA ALA A 61 4.23 -8.19 3.12
C ALA A 61 2.79 -7.67 2.93
N LEU A 62 2.29 -7.60 1.69
CA LEU A 62 0.92 -7.17 1.40
C LEU A 62 -0.11 -8.25 1.76
N PHE A 63 0.29 -9.52 1.84
CA PHE A 63 -0.57 -10.59 2.35
C PHE A 63 -0.58 -10.64 3.89
N GLU A 64 0.57 -10.36 4.52
CA GLU A 64 0.72 -10.32 5.98
C GLU A 64 0.11 -9.04 6.58
N HIS A 65 0.14 -7.95 5.81
CA HIS A 65 -0.40 -6.64 6.16
C HIS A 65 -1.39 -6.17 5.09
N PRO A 66 -2.60 -6.75 5.06
CA PRO A 66 -3.53 -6.61 3.93
C PRO A 66 -4.24 -5.26 3.86
N THR A 67 -3.89 -4.29 4.71
CA THR A 67 -4.53 -2.97 4.76
C THR A 67 -3.49 -1.86 4.63
N ILE A 68 -3.91 -0.67 4.21
CA ILE A 68 -3.02 0.50 4.10
C ILE A 68 -2.39 0.82 5.46
N ASP A 69 -3.20 0.79 6.52
CA ASP A 69 -2.74 1.12 7.87
C ASP A 69 -1.73 0.10 8.41
N SER A 70 -1.95 -1.20 8.18
CA SER A 70 -1.05 -2.27 8.61
C SER A 70 0.26 -2.27 7.81
N LEU A 71 0.18 -2.11 6.48
CA LEU A 71 1.36 -2.05 5.61
C LEU A 71 2.23 -0.84 5.97
N SER A 72 1.62 0.33 6.15
CA SER A 72 2.33 1.56 6.50
C SER A 72 3.01 1.45 7.87
N ALA A 73 2.37 0.80 8.84
CA ALA A 73 2.97 0.56 10.15
C ALA A 73 4.16 -0.41 10.05
N PHE A 74 4.01 -1.50 9.30
CA PHE A 74 5.08 -2.46 9.04
C PHE A 74 6.30 -1.80 8.38
N VAL A 75 6.10 -1.06 7.29
CA VAL A 75 7.20 -0.38 6.58
C VAL A 75 7.93 0.58 7.51
N VAL A 76 7.22 1.37 8.31
CA VAL A 76 7.87 2.28 9.27
C VAL A 76 8.64 1.50 10.32
N GLU A 77 8.16 0.35 10.77
CA GLU A 77 8.85 -0.45 11.77
C GLU A 77 10.09 -1.16 11.22
N GLN A 78 10.03 -1.69 10.00
CA GLN A 78 11.13 -2.41 9.36
C GLN A 78 12.30 -1.50 9.01
N TYR A 79 12.04 -0.26 8.57
CA TYR A 79 13.08 0.63 8.03
C TYR A 79 13.40 1.84 8.92
N LYS A 80 13.07 1.79 10.23
CA LYS A 80 13.31 2.89 11.21
C LYS A 80 14.70 3.49 11.16
#